data_AF-A0A7X4ERJ6-F1
#
_entry.id   AF-A0A7X4ERJ6-F1
#
_cell.length_a   1.000
_cell.length_b   1.000
_cell.length_c   1.000
_cell.angle_alpha   90.00
_cell.angle_beta   90.00
_cell.angle_gamma   90.00
#
_symmetry.space_group_name_H-M   'P 1'
#
loop_
_entity.id
_entity.type
_entity.pdbx_description
1 polymer ?
#
loop_
_entity_poly.entity_id
_entity_poly.type
_entity_poly.pdbx_seq_one_letter_code
_entity_poly.pdbx_strand_id
1 'polypeptide(L)' 'MITNDRQYKTTREKAADFARVIEEFNANSHERTVVHPKLLRAELKAMESQLAALRDEIDQYEQLKSGDL' A
#
# COMPACT_ATOMS: atom_id res chain seq x y z
N MET A 1 -6.93 -1.24 -11.75
CA MET A 1 -8.38 -0.97 -11.85
C MET A 1 -9.14 -2.23 -11.48
N ILE A 2 -10.00 -2.15 -10.46
CA ILE A 2 -10.77 -3.27 -9.91
C ILE A 2 -12.12 -3.36 -10.64
N THR A 3 -12.48 -4.53 -11.15
CA THR A 3 -13.74 -4.74 -11.89
C THR A 3 -14.69 -5.73 -11.23
N ASN A 4 -14.26 -6.42 -10.17
CA ASN A 4 -15.09 -7.40 -9.47
C ASN A 4 -14.72 -7.53 -7.99
N ASP A 5 -15.64 -8.12 -7.21
CA ASP A 5 -15.49 -8.29 -5.75
C ASP A 5 -14.30 -9.19 -5.36
N ARG A 6 -13.91 -10.16 -6.21
CA ARG A 6 -12.73 -11.00 -5.95
C ARG A 6 -11.46 -10.18 -6.03
N GLN A 7 -11.31 -9.36 -7.07
CA GLN A 7 -10.19 -8.44 -7.24
C GLN A 7 -10.17 -7.42 -6.10
N TYR A 8 -11.34 -6.88 -5.72
CA TYR A 8 -11.46 -5.97 -4.58
C TYR A 8 -10.90 -6.58 -3.30
N LYS A 9 -11.31 -7.82 -2.96
CA LYS A 9 -10.82 -8.51 -1.77
C LYS A 9 -9.31 -8.71 -1.79
N THR A 10 -8.77 -9.19 -2.91
CA THR A 10 -7.33 -9.39 -3.08
C THR A 10 -6.55 -8.06 -3.01
N THR A 11 -7.07 -6.99 -3.60
CA THR A 11 -6.43 -5.67 -3.55
C THR A 11 -6.44 -5.11 -2.12
N ARG A 12 -7.53 -5.29 -1.36
CA ARG A 12 -7.59 -4.92 0.06
C ARG A 12 -6.60 -5.69 0.92
N GLU A 13 -6.49 -6.99 0.73
CA GLU A 13 -5.52 -7.83 1.44
C GLU A 13 -4.08 -7.34 1.16
N LYS A 14 -3.74 -7.13 -0.12
CA LYS A 14 -2.43 -6.57 -0.50
C LYS A 14 -2.16 -5.19 0.09
N ALA A 15 -3.15 -4.29 0.07
CA ALA A 15 -3.00 -2.96 0.66
C ALA A 15 -2.76 -3.03 2.18
N ALA A 16 -3.43 -3.95 2.88
CA ALA A 16 -3.22 -4.18 4.30
C ALA A 16 -1.81 -4.73 4.58
N ASP A 17 -1.32 -5.68 3.77
CA ASP A 17 0.03 -6.22 3.90
C ASP A 17 1.09 -5.13 3.69
N PHE A 18 0.94 -4.29 2.66
CA PHE A 18 1.85 -3.16 2.43
C PHE A 18 1.85 -2.16 3.58
N ALA A 19 0.67 -1.81 4.10
CA ALA A 19 0.57 -0.91 5.25
C ALA A 19 1.32 -1.48 6.47
N ARG A 20 1.14 -2.78 6.75
CA ARG A 20 1.84 -3.46 7.84
C ARG A 20 3.36 -3.48 7.64
N VAL A 21 3.84 -3.80 6.44
CA VAL A 21 5.28 -3.81 6.14
C VAL A 21 5.88 -2.41 6.29
N ILE A 22 5.18 -1.36 5.89
CA ILE A 22 5.62 0.04 6.09
C ILE A 22 5.72 0.39 7.58
N GLU A 23 4.73 -0.01 8.40
CA GLU A 23 4.76 0.18 9.85
C GLU A 23 5.94 -0.57 10.49
N GLU A 24 6.14 -1.84 10.15
CA GLU A 24 7.26 -2.66 10.62
C GLU A 24 8.62 -2.09 10.17
N PHE A 25 8.69 -1.54 8.95
CA PHE A 25 9.89 -0.89 8.42
C PHE A 25 10.24 0.37 9.23
N ASN A 26 9.24 1.20 9.55
CA ASN A 26 9.44 2.41 10.35
C ASN A 26 9.84 2.08 11.79
N ALA A 27 9.19 1.08 12.40
CA ALA A 27 9.49 0.62 13.76
C ALA A 27 10.93 0.09 13.89
N ASN A 28 11.40 -0.70 12.91
CA ASN A 28 12.71 -1.36 12.94
C ASN A 28 13.81 -0.56 12.21
N SER A 29 13.56 0.71 11.88
CA SER A 29 14.50 1.55 11.11
C SER A 29 15.86 1.75 11.80
N HIS A 30 15.92 1.61 13.13
CA HIS A 30 17.15 1.73 13.93
C HIS A 30 18.08 0.51 13.82
N GLU A 31 17.57 -0.67 13.45
CA GLU A 31 18.34 -1.92 13.39
C GLU A 31 18.99 -2.15 12.01
N ARG A 32 18.61 -1.38 10.99
CA ARG A 32 19.10 -1.53 9.61
C ARG A 32 20.36 -0.70 9.36
N THR A 33 21.42 -0.96 10.13
CA THR A 33 22.71 -0.24 10.06
C THR A 33 23.55 -0.56 8.82
N VAL A 34 23.21 -1.64 8.10
CA VAL A 34 24.00 -2.15 6.94
C VAL A 34 23.60 -1.47 5.62
N VAL A 35 22.39 -0.91 5.53
CA VAL A 35 21.87 -0.32 4.29
C VAL A 35 21.95 1.20 4.34
N HIS A 36 22.42 1.83 3.25
CA HIS A 36 22.57 3.27 3.19
C HIS A 36 21.20 3.98 3.38
N PRO A 37 21.08 5.01 4.26
CA PRO A 37 19.80 5.63 4.62
C PRO A 37 18.98 6.18 3.44
N LYS A 38 19.66 6.67 2.39
CA LYS A 38 18.98 7.13 1.17
C LYS A 38 18.26 6.01 0.42
N LEU A 39 18.82 4.80 0.41
CA LEU A 39 18.22 3.65 -0.25
C LEU A 39 16.96 3.20 0.52
N LEU A 40 17.06 3.15 1.85
CA LEU A 40 15.93 2.84 2.73
C LEU A 40 14.77 3.83 2.54
N ARG A 41 15.07 5.13 2.45
CA ARG A 41 14.05 6.15 2.17
C ARG A 41 13.41 6.00 0.79
N ALA A 42 14.19 5.63 -0.22
CA ALA A 42 13.67 5.41 -1.57
C ALA A 42 12.76 4.19 -1.63
N GLU A 43 13.13 3.11 -0.94
CA GLU A 43 12.34 1.89 -0.81
C GLU A 43 11.01 2.17 -0.09
N LEU A 44 11.07 2.85 1.06
CA LEU A 44 9.87 3.26 1.79
C LEU A 44 8.94 4.11 0.92
N LYS A 45 9.48 5.12 0.24
CA LYS A 45 8.71 5.98 -0.66
C LYS A 45 8.06 5.19 -1.81
N ALA A 46 8.74 4.17 -2.34
CA ALA A 46 8.19 3.30 -3.36
C ALA A 46 7.02 2.46 -2.81
N MET A 47 7.16 1.89 -1.60
CA MET A 47 6.09 1.14 -0.93
C MET A 47 4.88 2.04 -0.64
N GLU A 48 5.11 3.25 -0.13
CA GLU A 48 4.04 4.24 0.13
C GLU A 48 3.30 4.61 -1.16
N SER A 49 4.03 4.82 -2.26
CA SER A 49 3.42 5.12 -3.56
C SER A 49 2.58 3.96 -4.10
N GLN A 50 3.03 2.71 -3.90
CA GLN A 50 2.27 1.52 -4.28
C GLN A 50 1.01 1.38 -3.42
N LEU A 51 1.11 1.61 -2.11
CA LEU A 51 -0.04 1.59 -1.21
C LEU A 51 -1.08 2.65 -1.58
N ALA A 52 -0.65 3.87 -1.92
CA ALA A 52 -1.53 4.94 -2.37
C ALA A 52 -2.31 4.53 -3.63
N ALA A 53 -1.64 3.98 -4.63
CA ALA A 53 -2.30 3.50 -5.85
C ALA A 53 -3.31 2.38 -5.56
N LEU A 54 -3.00 1.44 -4.67
CA LEU A 54 -3.94 0.38 -4.29
C LEU A 54 -5.18 0.94 -3.57
N ARG A 55 -5.01 1.95 -2.71
CA ARG A 55 -6.11 2.63 -2.03
C ARG A 55 -6.99 3.39 -3.02
N ASP A 56 -6.40 4.13 -3.96
CA ASP A 56 -7.14 4.83 -4.99
C ASP A 56 -8.00 3.85 -5.82
N GLU A 57 -7.47 2.67 -6.16
CA GLU A 57 -8.24 1.65 -6.88
C GLU A 57 -9.39 1.08 -6.05
N ILE A 58 -9.20 0.90 -4.74
CA ILE A 58 -10.22 0.45 -3.80
C ILE A 58 -11.33 1.50 -3.71
N ASP A 59 -10.96 2.76 -3.49
CA ASP A 59 -11.89 3.88 -3.31
C ASP A 59 -12.72 4.10 -4.59
N GLN A 60 -12.09 4.06 -5.76
CA GLN A 60 -12.80 4.14 -7.05
C GLN A 60 -13.83 3.01 -7.21
N TYR A 61 -13.47 1.79 -6.80
CA TYR A 61 -14.40 0.66 -6.87
C TYR A 61 -15.55 0.80 -5.87
N GLU A 62 -15.26 1.29 -4.66
CA GLU A 62 -16.28 1.53 -3.65
C GLU A 62 -17.28 2.61 -4.08
N GLN A 63 -16.81 3.71 -4.69
CA GLN A 63 -17.67 4.75 -5.26
C GLN A 63 -18.56 4.22 -6.40
N LEU A 64 -17.97 3.42 -7.30
CA LEU A 64 -18.72 2.74 -8.36
C LEU A 64 -19.79 1.80 -7.79
N LYS A 65 -19.50 1.15 -6.66
CA LYS A 65 -20.41 0.20 -6.01
C LYS A 65 -21.49 0.89 -5.16
N SER A 66 -21.18 2.02 -4.53
CA SER A 66 -22.15 2.82 -3.76
C SER A 66 -23.11 3.61 -4.65
N GLY A 67 -22.77 3.78 -5.93
CA GLY A 67 -23.56 4.56 -6.88
C GLY A 67 -23.35 6.07 -6.74
N ASP A 68 -22.25 6.50 -6.12
CA ASP A 68 -21.87 7.92 -5.96
C ASP A 68 -21.20 8.51 -7.22
N LEU A 69 -21.59 8.03 -8.41
CA LEU A 69 -21.06 8.46 -9.71
C LEU A 69 -22.15 9.02 -10.64
#